data_AF-A0A0Q7WWE1-F1
#
_entry.id   AF-A0A0Q7WWE1-F1
#
_cell.length_a   1.000
_cell.length_b   1.000
_cell.length_c   1.000
_cell.angle_alpha   90.00
_cell.angle_beta   90.00
_cell.angle_gamma   90.00
#
_symmetry.space_group_name_H-M   'P 1'
#
loop_
_entity.id
_entity.type
_entity.pdbx_description
1 polymer ?
#
loop_
_entity_poly.entity_id
_entity_poly.type
_entity_poly.pdbx_seq_one_letter_code
_entity_poly.pdbx_strand_id
1 'polypeptide(L)'
;MKKLVLAIAGIAMMTGVAFAEDLAATVKSYDSSSHLLTLDDGKSFTLDEQVAVPEGLAAGKKVTIQFDSNTPTRVQNIVITDKM
;
A
#
# COMPACT_ATOMS: atom_id res chain seq x y z
N MET A 1 7.96 55.92 13.20
CA MET A 1 9.13 55.04 12.94
C MET A 1 8.69 53.59 13.09
N LYS A 2 9.14 52.77 12.15
CA LYS A 2 8.69 51.40 11.86
C LYS A 2 8.94 50.46 13.04
N LYS A 3 7.96 49.63 13.41
CA LYS A 3 8.19 48.44 14.23
C LYS A 3 7.65 47.24 13.46
N LEU A 4 8.58 46.54 12.82
CA LEU A 4 8.35 45.33 12.04
C LEU A 4 7.85 44.22 12.98
N VAL A 5 6.68 43.67 12.62
CA VAL A 5 6.15 42.44 13.19
C VAL A 5 6.98 41.29 12.62
N LEU A 6 7.80 40.65 13.45
CA LEU A 6 8.52 39.45 13.08
C LEU A 6 7.76 38.24 13.62
N ALA A 7 6.73 37.81 12.88
CA ALA A 7 6.07 36.53 13.13
C ALA A 7 6.97 35.42 12.55
N ILE A 8 7.65 34.68 13.42
CA ILE A 8 8.46 33.53 13.02
C ILE A 8 7.47 32.40 12.70
N ALA A 9 7.19 32.21 11.41
CA ALA A 9 6.43 31.07 10.93
C ALA A 9 7.27 29.80 11.13
N GLY A 10 6.96 29.03 12.18
CA GLY A 10 7.46 27.68 12.34
C GLY A 10 6.80 26.78 11.29
N ILE A 11 7.49 26.55 10.17
CA ILE A 11 7.10 25.50 9.24
C ILE A 11 7.41 24.18 9.96
N ALA A 12 6.38 23.58 10.54
CA ALA A 12 6.44 22.22 11.01
C ALA A 12 6.71 21.34 9.77
N MET A 13 7.97 20.92 9.61
CA MET A 13 8.29 19.86 8.67
C MET A 13 7.61 18.60 9.21
N MET A 14 6.44 18.27 8.67
CA MET A 14 5.88 16.93 8.80
C MET A 14 6.83 16.00 8.05
N THR A 15 7.88 15.54 8.73
CA THR A 15 8.69 14.41 8.29
C THR A 15 7.78 13.18 8.42
N GLY A 16 6.97 12.94 7.39
CA GLY A 16 6.15 11.76 7.28
C GLY A 16 7.06 10.54 7.22
N VAL A 17 7.17 9.84 8.34
CA VAL A 17 7.66 8.47 8.35
C VAL A 17 6.65 7.65 7.56
N ALA A 18 7.08 7.14 6.40
CA ALA A 18 6.34 6.20 5.60
C ALA A 18 6.21 4.89 6.39
N PHE A 19 5.08 4.70 7.07
CA PHE A 19 4.78 3.42 7.69
C PHE A 19 4.28 2.47 6.59
N ALA A 20 4.99 1.36 6.40
CA ALA A 20 4.46 0.23 5.66
C ALA A 20 3.27 -0.33 6.45
N GLU A 21 2.09 -0.35 5.83
CA GLU A 21 0.89 -0.94 6.41
C GLU A 21 0.73 -2.37 5.90
N ASP A 22 0.48 -3.30 6.83
CA ASP A 22 0.14 -4.69 6.55
C ASP A 22 -1.39 -4.85 6.48
N LEU A 23 -1.90 -5.28 5.33
CA LEU A 23 -3.31 -5.62 5.15
C LEU A 23 -3.45 -7.12 4.86
N ALA A 24 -3.98 -7.85 5.83
CA ALA A 24 -4.39 -9.24 5.65
C ALA A 24 -5.79 -9.29 5.02
N ALA A 25 -5.91 -9.90 3.85
CA ALA A 25 -7.16 -10.01 3.11
C ALA A 25 -7.23 -11.29 2.28
N THR A 26 -8.43 -11.64 1.84
CA THR A 26 -8.65 -12.76 0.92
C THR A 26 -8.70 -12.22 -0.51
N VAL A 27 -8.00 -12.88 -1.43
CA VAL A 27 -8.04 -12.56 -2.85
C VAL A 27 -9.40 -12.96 -3.41
N LYS A 28 -10.08 -12.02 -4.05
CA LYS A 28 -11.31 -12.29 -4.79
C LYS A 28 -11.01 -12.68 -6.24
N SER A 29 -10.12 -11.92 -6.88
CA SER A 29 -9.65 -12.20 -8.24
C SER A 29 -8.31 -11.52 -8.46
N TYR A 30 -7.46 -12.12 -9.28
CA TYR A 30 -6.21 -11.52 -9.72
C TYR A 30 -6.13 -11.61 -11.24
N ASP A 31 -5.93 -10.47 -11.90
CA ASP A 31 -5.66 -10.39 -13.33
C ASP A 31 -4.17 -10.12 -13.54
N SER A 32 -3.46 -11.14 -14.03
CA SER A 32 -2.04 -11.05 -14.36
C SER A 32 -1.75 -10.21 -15.59
N SER A 33 -2.75 -9.94 -16.45
CA SER A 33 -2.57 -9.13 -17.66
C SER A 33 -2.54 -7.64 -17.33
N SER A 34 -3.31 -7.23 -16.32
CA SER A 34 -3.41 -5.83 -15.86
C SER A 34 -2.73 -5.58 -14.51
N HIS A 35 -2.11 -6.62 -13.93
CA HIS A 35 -1.53 -6.62 -12.58
C HIS A 35 -2.49 -6.10 -11.51
N LEU A 36 -3.80 -6.34 -11.71
CA LEU A 36 -4.85 -5.86 -10.83
C LEU A 36 -5.28 -6.96 -9.88
N LEU A 37 -5.09 -6.73 -8.58
CA LEU A 37 -5.54 -7.59 -7.51
C LEU A 37 -6.80 -7.02 -6.88
N THR A 38 -7.88 -7.79 -6.93
CA THR A 38 -9.13 -7.47 -6.24
C THR A 38 -9.26 -8.36 -5.01
N LEU A 39 -9.52 -7.73 -3.87
CA LEU A 39 -9.75 -8.38 -2.60
C LEU A 39 -11.25 -8.60 -2.35
N ASP A 40 -11.55 -9.48 -1.41
CA ASP A 40 -12.92 -9.82 -1.03
C ASP A 40 -13.65 -8.67 -0.33
N ASP A 41 -12.90 -7.75 0.29
CA ASP A 41 -13.42 -6.50 0.87
C ASP A 41 -13.82 -5.46 -0.21
N GLY A 42 -13.60 -5.77 -1.49
CA GLY A 42 -13.90 -4.89 -2.62
C GLY A 42 -12.78 -3.91 -2.96
N LYS A 43 -11.67 -3.88 -2.22
CA LYS A 43 -10.51 -3.06 -2.55
C LYS A 43 -9.75 -3.67 -3.72
N SER A 44 -9.23 -2.80 -4.57
CA SER A 44 -8.40 -3.18 -5.71
C SER A 44 -7.03 -2.53 -5.57
N PHE A 45 -5.99 -3.31 -5.77
CA PHE A 45 -4.60 -2.90 -5.66
C PHE A 45 -3.90 -3.19 -6.99
N THR A 46 -3.10 -2.25 -7.46
CA THR A 46 -2.24 -2.46 -8.62
C THR A 46 -0.88 -2.94 -8.11
N LEU A 47 -0.47 -4.12 -8.55
CA LEU A 47 0.86 -4.62 -8.27
C LEU A 47 1.82 -3.96 -9.25
N ASP A 48 2.91 -3.41 -8.71
CA ASP A 48 3.99 -2.90 -9.54
C ASP A 48 4.74 -4.07 -10.18
N GLU A 49 5.31 -3.88 -11.37
CA GLU A 49 6.07 -4.92 -12.07
C GLU A 49 7.30 -5.37 -11.27
N GLN A 50 7.80 -4.50 -10.38
CA GLN A 50 8.92 -4.81 -9.48
C GLN A 50 8.53 -5.67 -8.28
N VAL A 51 7.23 -5.87 -8.02
CA VAL A 51 6.74 -6.67 -6.90
C VAL A 51 6.66 -8.12 -7.33
N ALA A 52 7.37 -8.99 -6.61
CA ALA A 52 7.27 -10.41 -6.81
C ALA A 52 5.86 -10.90 -6.48
N VAL A 53 5.14 -11.36 -7.50
CA VAL A 53 3.83 -11.99 -7.33
C VAL A 53 4.05 -13.43 -6.87
N PRO A 54 3.55 -13.85 -5.70
CA PRO A 54 3.75 -15.20 -5.21
C PRO A 54 3.05 -16.21 -6.12
N GLU A 55 3.74 -17.30 -6.44
CA GLU A 55 3.17 -18.39 -7.22
C GLU A 55 1.96 -18.99 -6.49
N GLY A 56 0.84 -19.12 -7.21
CA GLY A 56 -0.42 -19.59 -6.64
C GLY A 56 -1.34 -18.49 -6.08
N LEU A 57 -1.05 -17.21 -6.36
CA LEU A 57 -2.00 -16.12 -6.13
C LEU A 57 -3.28 -16.36 -6.94
N ALA A 58 -4.34 -16.78 -6.26
CA ALA A 58 -5.62 -17.11 -6.87
C ALA A 58 -6.77 -16.69 -5.96
N ALA A 59 -7.97 -16.61 -6.54
CA ALA A 59 -9.20 -16.37 -5.79
C ALA A 59 -9.35 -17.35 -4.61
N GLY A 60 -9.78 -16.86 -3.45
CA GLY A 60 -9.95 -17.63 -2.22
C GLY A 60 -8.69 -17.75 -1.36
N LYS A 61 -7.51 -17.33 -1.84
CA LYS A 61 -6.28 -17.36 -1.04
C LYS A 61 -6.19 -16.18 -0.08
N LYS A 62 -5.73 -16.43 1.15
CA LYS A 62 -5.38 -15.37 2.08
C LYS A 62 -3.99 -14.84 1.79
N VAL A 63 -3.89 -13.53 1.69
CA VAL A 63 -2.64 -12.81 1.45
C VAL A 63 -2.49 -11.69 2.46
N THR A 64 -1.24 -11.39 2.78
CA THR A 64 -0.87 -10.16 3.48
C THR A 64 -0.19 -9.25 2.45
N ILE A 65 -0.76 -8.06 2.28
CA ILE A 65 -0.27 -7.03 1.35
C ILE A 65 0.39 -5.96 2.20
N GLN A 66 1.63 -5.64 1.87
CA GLN A 66 2.34 -4.49 2.40
C GLN A 66 2.29 -3.36 1.39
N PHE A 67 1.73 -2.22 1.79
CA PHE A 67 1.73 -1.00 0.99
C PHE A 67 2.21 0.17 1.83
N ASP A 68 2.67 1.20 1.14
CA ASP A 68 3.07 2.44 1.78
C ASP A 68 1.83 3.28 2.10
N SER A 69 1.65 3.71 3.34
CA SER A 69 0.51 4.54 3.76
C SER A 69 0.43 5.89 3.03
N ASN A 70 1.54 6.38 2.47
CA ASN A 70 1.61 7.60 1.67
C ASN A 70 1.23 7.34 0.19
N THR A 71 1.36 6.10 -0.28
CA THR A 71 0.92 5.65 -1.61
C THR A 71 0.13 4.33 -1.53
N PRO A 72 -1.10 4.35 -0.98
CA PRO A 72 -1.87 3.15 -0.66
C PRO A 72 -2.26 2.32 -1.89
N THR A 73 -2.09 2.86 -3.09
CA THR A 73 -2.29 2.17 -4.37
C THR A 73 -1.11 1.32 -4.81
N ARG A 74 0.11 1.53 -4.27
CA ARG A 74 1.30 0.75 -4.64
C ARG A 74 1.58 -0.32 -3.59
N VAL A 75 1.42 -1.57 -4.01
CA VAL A 75 1.90 -2.72 -3.25
C VAL A 75 3.42 -2.71 -3.28
N GLN A 76 4.06 -2.90 -2.13
CA GLN A 76 5.51 -3.07 -2.02
C GLN A 76 5.90 -4.55 -1.87
N ASN A 77 5.06 -5.31 -1.18
CA ASN A 77 5.30 -6.73 -0.97
C ASN A 77 3.97 -7.48 -0.77
N ILE A 78 3.92 -8.74 -1.21
CA ILE A 78 2.75 -9.59 -1.06
C ILE A 78 3.18 -11.01 -0.67
N VAL A 79 2.56 -11.53 0.38
CA VAL A 79 2.86 -12.87 0.93
C VAL A 79 1.58 -13.66 1.05
N ILE A 80 1.58 -14.91 0.55
CA ILE A 80 0.45 -15.84 0.75
C ILE A 80 0.55 -16.41 2.17
N THR A 81 -0.47 -16.15 2.98
CA THR A 81 -0.56 -16.60 4.38
C THR A 81 -1.24 -17.97 4.48
N ASP A 82 -1.88 -18.42 3.39
CA ASP A 82 -2.55 -19.73 3.26
C ASP A 82 -1.57 -20.90 2.96
N LYS A 83 -0.37 -20.89 3.55
CA LYS A 83 0.59 -21.99 3.41
C LYS A 83 0.40 -22.97 4.58
N MET A 84 -0.58 -23.87 4.44
CA MET A 84 -0.65 -25.13 5.19
C MET A 84 -0.95 -26.28 4.24
#